data_AF-A0A089N314-F1
#
_entry.id   AF-A0A089N314-F1
#
_cell.length_a   1.000
_cell.length_b   1.000
_cell.length_c   1.000
_cell.angle_alpha   90.00
_cell.angle_beta   90.00
_cell.angle_gamma   90.00
#
_symmetry.space_group_name_H-M   'P 1'
#
loop_
_entity.id
_entity.type
_entity.pdbx_description
1 polymer ?
#
loop_
_entity_poly.entity_id
_entity_poly.type
_entity_poly.pdbx_seq_one_letter_code
_entity_poly.pdbx_strand_id
1 'polypeptide(L)' 'MNSKLFGNILSDGSLTFLTLPGFQSQKMLNTKKIDLLTHPIWTGKRVKEQTEISGFIGRLKSK' A
#
# COMPACT_ATOMS: atom_id res chain seq x y z
N MET A 1 -18.25 21.02 -16.37
CA MET A 1 -17.58 20.31 -15.23
C MET A 1 -16.45 19.50 -15.82
N ASN A 2 -15.19 19.85 -15.53
CA ASN A 2 -14.06 19.07 -16.02
C ASN A 2 -13.88 17.87 -15.09
N SER A 3 -13.73 16.66 -15.62
CA SER A 3 -13.38 15.44 -14.87
C SER A 3 -12.24 14.74 -15.59
N LYS A 4 -11.39 14.02 -14.86
CA LYS A 4 -10.32 13.21 -15.45
C LYS A 4 -10.40 11.79 -14.93
N LEU A 5 -10.08 10.84 -15.81
CA LEU A 5 -9.92 9.43 -15.46
C LEU A 5 -8.49 9.21 -14.97
N PHE A 6 -8.35 8.65 -13.77
CA PHE A 6 -7.07 8.27 -13.19
C PHE A 6 -6.99 6.76 -13.09
N GLY A 7 -5.89 6.19 -13.58
CA GLY A 7 -5.57 4.77 -13.44
C GLY A 7 -4.45 4.54 -12.44
N ASN A 8 -4.49 3.41 -11.75
CA ASN A 8 -3.38 2.92 -10.92
C ASN A 8 -3.20 1.40 -11.13
N ILE A 9 -1.96 0.95 -11.04
CA ILE A 9 -1.60 -0.46 -11.04
C ILE A 9 -1.43 -0.89 -9.58
N LEU A 10 -2.12 -1.95 -9.18
CA LEU A 10 -1.98 -2.56 -7.86
C LEU A 10 -0.81 -3.57 -7.86
N SER A 11 -0.44 -4.03 -6.68
CA SER A 11 0.73 -4.88 -6.43
C SER A 11 0.59 -6.29 -6.98
N ASP A 12 -0.64 -6.72 -7.24
CA ASP A 12 -0.94 -7.96 -7.96
C ASP A 12 -0.96 -7.77 -9.50
N GLY A 13 -0.69 -6.56 -9.98
CA GLY A 13 -0.74 -6.18 -11.39
C GLY A 13 -2.14 -5.81 -11.90
N SER A 14 -3.17 -5.86 -11.06
CA SER A 14 -4.52 -5.45 -11.45
C SER A 14 -4.62 -3.94 -11.64
N LEU A 15 -5.58 -3.50 -12.45
CA LEU A 15 -5.81 -2.10 -12.78
C LEU A 15 -7.03 -1.58 -12.01
N THR A 16 -6.87 -0.44 -11.36
CA THR A 16 -7.98 0.29 -10.73
C THR A 16 -8.11 1.68 -11.35
N PHE A 17 -9.36 2.13 -11.51
CA PHE A 17 -9.67 3.39 -12.16
C PHE A 17 -10.61 4.23 -11.29
N LEU A 18 -10.38 5.54 -11.27
CA LEU A 18 -11.19 6.50 -10.53
C LEU A 18 -11.42 7.75 -11.37
N THR A 19 -12.69 8.15 -11.49
CA THR A 19 -13.05 9.43 -12.08
C THR A 19 -12.99 10.52 -11.01
N LEU A 20 -12.05 11.46 -11.15
CA LEU A 20 -11.93 12.55 -10.20
C LEU A 20 -12.65 13.81 -10.71
N PRO A 21 -13.45 14.48 -9.86
CA PRO A 21 -14.02 15.78 -10.19
C PRO A 21 -12.91 16.83 -10.34
N GLY A 22 -13.15 17.83 -11.19
CA GLY A 22 -12.11 18.74 -11.70
C GLY A 22 -11.23 19.41 -10.67
N PHE A 23 -11.76 19.76 -9.49
CA PHE A 23 -10.97 20.34 -8.40
C PHE A 23 -9.89 19.36 -7.87
N GLN A 24 -10.18 18.06 -7.84
CA GLN A 24 -9.25 17.02 -7.38
C GLN A 24 -8.30 16.56 -8.48
N SER A 25 -8.60 16.87 -9.74
CA SER A 25 -7.81 16.48 -10.92
C SER A 25 -6.44 17.15 -11.04
N GLN A 26 -6.12 18.08 -10.12
CA GLN A 26 -4.83 18.74 -10.02
C GLN A 26 -3.83 17.98 -9.13
N LYS A 27 -4.29 17.05 -8.29
CA LYS A 27 -3.40 16.25 -7.44
C LYS A 27 -2.78 15.13 -8.26
N MET A 28 -1.45 15.07 -8.25
CA MET A 28 -0.71 13.92 -8.77
C MET A 28 -1.08 12.69 -7.92
N LEU A 29 -1.39 11.57 -8.58
CA LEU A 29 -1.70 10.34 -7.87
C LEU A 29 -0.45 9.93 -7.09
N ASN A 30 -0.54 9.97 -5.76
CA ASN A 30 0.55 9.58 -4.89
C ASN A 30 0.60 8.05 -4.91
N THR A 31 1.35 7.48 -5.85
CA THR A 31 1.56 6.03 -6.00
C THR A 31 2.32 5.53 -4.78
N LYS A 32 1.57 5.13 -3.74
CA LYS A 32 2.14 4.50 -2.56
C LYS A 32 2.63 3.10 -2.95
N LYS A 33 3.81 2.73 -2.48
CA LYS A 33 4.34 1.35 -2.58
C LYS A 33 3.47 0.30 -1.88
N ILE A 34 2.51 0.73 -1.06
CA ILE A 34 1.60 -0.12 -0.32
C ILE A 34 0.19 0.24 -0.77
N ASP A 35 -0.51 -0.73 -1.31
CA ASP A 35 -1.92 -0.68 -1.67
C ASP A 35 -2.74 -1.62 -0.78
N LEU A 36 -4.06 -1.64 -0.99
CA LEU A 36 -4.99 -2.46 -0.22
C LEU A 36 -4.62 -3.95 -0.23
N LEU A 37 -4.05 -4.44 -1.33
CA LEU A 37 -3.70 -5.85 -1.55
C LEU A 37 -2.38 -6.25 -0.91
N THR A 38 -1.55 -5.28 -0.53
CA THR A 38 -0.29 -5.47 0.19
C THR A 38 -0.34 -4.95 1.61
N HIS A 39 -1.38 -4.20 1.98
CA HIS A 39 -1.47 -3.60 3.29
C HIS A 39 -1.67 -4.69 4.36
N PRO A 40 -0.77 -4.80 5.36
CA PRO A 40 -0.82 -5.88 6.36
C PRO A 40 -2.10 -5.95 7.20
N ILE A 41 -2.83 -4.84 7.30
CA ILE A 41 -4.11 -4.75 8.01
C ILE A 41 -5.22 -5.41 7.18
N TRP A 42 -5.26 -5.12 5.88
CA TRP A 42 -6.29 -5.65 4.97
C TRP A 42 -6.02 -7.09 4.54
N THR A 43 -4.75 -7.47 4.38
CA THR A 43 -4.38 -8.83 3.96
C THR A 43 -4.32 -9.82 5.12
N GLY A 44 -4.24 -9.33 6.37
CA GLY A 44 -3.88 -10.12 7.55
C GLY A 44 -2.46 -10.72 7.50
N LYS A 45 -1.74 -10.53 6.39
CA LYS A 45 -0.37 -11.03 6.18
C LYS A 45 0.60 -9.98 6.68
N ARG A 46 0.89 -10.02 7.98
CA ARG A 46 1.95 -9.20 8.56
C ARG A 46 3.31 -9.79 8.18
N VAL A 47 4.23 -8.92 7.79
CA VAL A 47 5.63 -9.30 7.61
C VAL A 47 6.12 -9.82 8.96
N LYS A 48 6.57 -11.08 8.98
CA LYS A 48 6.95 -11.79 10.21
C LYS A 48 8.14 -11.15 10.93
N GLU A 49 8.89 -10.29 10.23
CA GLU A 49 10.20 -9.77 10.67
C GLU A 49 10.21 -8.26 11.01
N GLN A 50 9.09 -7.55 10.95
CA GLN A 50 9.08 -6.11 11.21
C GLN A 50 8.81 -5.75 12.67
N THR A 51 9.69 -6.12 13.59
CA THR A 51 9.75 -5.49 14.91
C THR A 51 11.11 -5.71 15.55
N GLU A 52 11.63 -4.69 16.23
CA GLU A 52 12.82 -4.80 17.08
C GLU A 52 12.68 -5.94 18.12
N ILE A 53 11.45 -6.26 18.52
CA ILE A 53 11.08 -7.43 19.34
C ILE A 53 11.46 -8.76 18.69
N SER A 54 11.24 -8.92 17.38
CA SER A 54 11.62 -10.15 16.67
C SER A 54 13.14 -10.34 16.67
N GLY A 55 13.89 -9.24 16.49
CA GLY A 55 15.35 -9.23 16.62
C GLY A 55 15.82 -9.50 18.05
N PHE A 56 15.13 -8.97 19.06
CA PHE A 56 15.41 -9.23 20.46
C PHE A 56 15.19 -10.71 20.83
N ILE A 57 14.07 -11.31 20.44
CA ILE A 57 13.78 -12.74 20.68
C ILE A 57 14.81 -13.62 19.97
N GLY A 58 15.23 -13.27 18.75
CA GLY A 58 16.29 -13.99 18.03
C GLY A 58 17.60 -14.03 18.80
N ARG A 59 18.03 -12.90 19.38
CA ARG A 59 19.23 -12.84 20.25
C ARG A 59 19.08 -13.67 21.52
N LEU A 60 17.87 -13.71 22.08
CA LEU A 60 17.58 -14.44 23.31
C LEU A 60 17.56 -15.96 23.11
N LYS A 61 17.16 -16.43 21.92
CA LYS A 61 17.15 -17.86 21.55
C LYS A 61 18.51 -18.38 21.06
N SER A 62 19.43 -17.50 20.71
CA SER A 62 20.77 -17.86 20.22
C SER A 62 21.79 -18.11 21.34
N LYS A 63 21.34 -18.19 22.60
CA LYS A 63 22.15 -18.37 23.79
C LYS A 63 21.69 -19.62 24.53
#